data_AF-A0A4Y6UV09-F1
#
_entry.id   AF-A0A4Y6UV09-F1
#
_cell.length_a   1.000
_cell.length_b   1.000
_cell.length_c   1.000
_cell.angle_alpha   90.00
_cell.angle_beta   90.00
_cell.angle_gamma   90.00
#
_symmetry.space_group_name_H-M   'P 1'
#
loop_
_entity.id
_entity.type
_entity.pdbx_description
1 polymer ?
#
loop_
_entity_poly.entity_id
_entity_poly.type
_entity_poly.pdbx_seq_one_letter_code
_entity_poly.pdbx_strand_id
1 'polypeptide(L)'
;MVGLVLPVVAVLFVLGLAAAALGSRLKHPAAVAVNLLLIGFLFYLLNAGGAEPGDSAGNGNPGLLLWIPLLVLGLLLPVQLHFTNGLLMRLGPAPLAAVLLGLAAHQAAGFEIQRIRYRVLREEMLEVMARPDTEPNRRAAEDMLGGLDSIRMSSHFFHMNTYLLFVGWVVIAVIVLRLARELRERKDRTEKA
;
A
#
# COMPACT_ATOMS: atom_id res chain seq x y z
N MET A 1 1.30 24.33 -1.18
CA MET A 1 1.05 23.09 -0.39
C MET A 1 2.28 22.19 -0.25
N VAL A 2 3.04 21.93 -1.31
CA VAL A 2 4.20 21.00 -1.29
C VAL A 2 5.24 21.32 -0.21
N GLY A 3 5.52 22.60 0.05
CA GLY A 3 6.53 23.03 1.04
C GLY A 3 6.22 22.68 2.50
N LEU A 4 4.95 22.39 2.84
CA LEU A 4 4.54 22.05 4.20
C LEU A 4 4.29 20.53 4.38
N VAL A 5 3.99 19.81 3.30
CA VAL A 5 3.74 18.36 3.32
C VAL A 5 5.02 17.59 3.62
N LEU A 6 6.13 17.92 2.94
CA LEU A 6 7.41 17.23 3.13
C LEU A 6 7.93 17.26 4.59
N PRO A 7 7.99 18.42 5.26
CA PRO A 7 8.45 18.47 6.64
C PRO A 7 7.49 17.78 7.61
N VAL A 8 6.17 17.84 7.37
CA VAL A 8 5.18 17.11 8.20
C VAL A 8 5.36 15.60 8.05
N VAL A 9 5.54 15.10 6.83
CA VAL A 9 5.81 13.68 6.57
C VAL A 9 7.14 13.27 7.21
N ALA A 10 8.19 14.06 7.06
CA ALA A 10 9.48 13.77 7.68
C ALA A 10 9.38 13.69 9.20
N VAL A 11 8.65 14.62 9.83
CA VAL A 11 8.39 14.61 11.28
C VAL A 11 7.58 13.37 11.67
N LEU A 12 6.48 13.06 10.97
CA LEU A 12 5.66 11.88 11.25
C LEU A 12 6.44 10.57 11.05
N PHE A 13 7.29 10.51 10.03
CA PHE A 13 8.16 9.37 9.76
C PHE A 13 9.19 9.19 10.85
N VAL A 14 9.89 10.26 11.26
CA VAL A 14 10.86 10.23 12.38
C VAL A 14 10.16 9.88 13.69
N LEU A 15 8.96 10.41 13.95
CA LEU A 15 8.17 10.04 15.13
C LEU A 15 7.73 8.57 15.09
N GLY A 16 7.31 8.06 13.93
CA GLY A 16 6.97 6.65 13.74
C GLY A 16 8.18 5.73 13.92
N LEU A 17 9.34 6.10 13.38
CA LEU A 17 10.61 5.42 13.58
C LEU A 17 11.08 5.48 15.02
N ALA A 18 10.96 6.62 15.70
CA ALA A 18 11.33 6.77 17.10
C ALA A 18 10.39 5.95 18.00
N ALA A 19 9.09 5.97 17.74
CA ALA A 19 8.10 5.15 18.46
C ALA A 19 8.34 3.64 18.25
N ALA A 20 8.78 3.26 17.04
CA ALA A 20 9.21 1.90 16.73
C ALA A 20 10.56 1.53 17.39
N ALA A 21 11.55 2.42 17.35
CA ALA A 21 12.91 2.19 17.85
C ALA A 21 12.99 2.19 19.38
N LEU A 22 12.07 2.86 20.09
CA LEU A 22 11.99 2.87 21.56
C LEU A 22 11.58 1.51 22.19
N GLY A 23 11.58 0.43 21.41
CA GLY A 23 12.15 -0.88 21.80
C GLY A 23 11.32 -1.77 22.75
N SER A 24 10.46 -1.20 23.61
CA SER A 24 9.55 -1.95 24.47
C SER A 24 8.12 -2.02 23.90
N ARG A 25 7.78 -1.16 22.92
CA ARG A 25 6.41 -0.99 22.40
C ARG A 25 6.15 -1.59 21.01
N LEU A 26 7.15 -2.09 20.28
CA LEU A 26 6.94 -2.78 18.99
C LEU A 26 6.01 -3.99 19.11
N LYS A 27 5.98 -4.61 20.29
CA LYS A 27 5.11 -5.75 20.61
C LYS A 27 3.71 -5.32 21.05
N HIS A 28 3.39 -4.03 21.06
CA HIS A 28 2.11 -3.53 21.55
C HIS A 28 1.11 -3.38 20.40
N PRO A 29 -0.16 -3.79 20.56
CA PRO A 29 -1.20 -3.62 19.53
C PRO A 29 -1.35 -2.17 19.06
N ALA A 30 -1.12 -1.20 19.95
CA ALA A 30 -1.10 0.21 19.60
C ALA A 30 -0.04 0.57 18.55
N ALA A 31 1.13 -0.10 18.53
CA ALA A 31 2.16 0.18 17.53
C ALA A 31 1.73 -0.28 16.13
N VAL A 32 1.05 -1.43 16.03
CA VAL A 32 0.43 -1.90 14.78
C VAL A 32 -0.63 -0.91 14.31
N ALA A 33 -1.51 -0.48 15.23
CA ALA A 33 -2.56 0.49 14.89
C ALA A 33 -1.99 1.82 14.40
N VAL A 34 -0.98 2.36 15.08
CA VAL A 34 -0.29 3.59 14.64
C VAL A 34 0.37 3.40 13.28
N ASN A 35 1.03 2.26 13.05
CA ASN A 35 1.67 1.99 11.75
C ASN A 35 0.62 1.91 10.63
N LEU A 36 -0.50 1.20 10.84
CA LEU A 36 -1.62 1.15 9.90
C LEU A 36 -2.19 2.54 9.61
N LEU A 37 -2.38 3.37 10.64
CA LEU A 37 -2.85 4.75 10.46
C LEU A 37 -1.86 5.62 9.68
N LEU A 38 -0.55 5.49 9.94
CA LEU A 38 0.48 6.20 9.20
C LEU A 38 0.52 5.77 7.73
N ILE A 39 0.47 4.46 7.46
CA ILE A 39 0.37 3.91 6.10
C ILE A 39 -0.89 4.45 5.41
N GLY A 40 -2.05 4.39 6.06
CA GLY A 40 -3.31 4.92 5.54
C GLY A 40 -3.24 6.43 5.25
N PHE A 41 -2.59 7.20 6.13
CA PHE A 41 -2.36 8.63 5.92
C PHE A 41 -1.45 8.90 4.73
N LEU A 42 -0.38 8.11 4.54
CA LEU A 42 0.47 8.22 3.35
C LEU A 42 -0.29 7.89 2.06
N PHE A 43 -1.12 6.84 2.07
CA PHE A 43 -2.01 6.52 0.95
C PHE A 43 -2.97 7.67 0.65
N TYR A 44 -3.53 8.31 1.68
CA TYR A 44 -4.39 9.47 1.53
C TYR A 44 -3.64 10.67 0.93
N LEU A 45 -2.42 10.97 1.38
CA LEU A 45 -1.61 12.05 0.82
C LEU A 45 -1.22 11.79 -0.64
N LEU A 46 -0.86 10.55 -0.96
CA LEU A 46 -0.56 10.12 -2.33
C LEU A 46 -1.78 10.19 -3.26
N ASN A 47 -2.97 9.88 -2.72
CA ASN A 47 -4.23 10.05 -3.41
C ASN A 47 -4.54 11.53 -3.68
N ALA A 48 -4.45 12.35 -2.63
CA ALA A 48 -4.77 13.78 -2.66
C ALA A 48 -3.75 14.60 -3.48
N GLY A 49 -2.54 14.07 -3.69
CA GLY A 49 -1.53 14.68 -4.54
C GLY A 49 -1.77 14.49 -6.04
N GLY A 50 -2.80 13.74 -6.45
CA GLY A 50 -3.17 13.59 -7.85
C GLY A 50 -3.69 14.91 -8.44
N ALA A 51 -3.13 15.35 -9.56
CA ALA A 51 -3.55 16.58 -10.24
C ALA A 51 -4.91 16.38 -10.95
N GLU A 52 -5.78 17.40 -10.91
CA GLU A 52 -7.04 17.39 -11.63
C GLU A 52 -6.84 17.51 -13.15
N PRO A 53 -7.79 17.02 -13.98
CA PRO A 53 -7.75 17.18 -15.43
C PRO A 53 -7.76 18.66 -15.84
N GLY A 54 -6.60 19.19 -16.23
CA GLY A 54 -6.43 20.56 -16.72
C GLY A 54 -5.34 21.34 -15.99
N ASP A 55 -4.93 20.87 -14.80
CA ASP A 55 -3.82 21.46 -14.05
C ASP A 55 -2.48 21.07 -14.68
N SER A 56 -1.58 22.06 -14.78
CA SER A 56 -0.20 21.84 -15.23
C SER A 56 0.52 20.94 -14.22
N ALA A 57 1.03 19.80 -14.67
CA ALA A 57 1.89 18.90 -13.90
C ALA A 57 3.29 19.51 -13.66
N GLY A 58 3.35 20.71 -13.08
CA GLY A 58 4.61 21.36 -12.73
C GLY A 58 5.34 20.57 -11.64
N ASN A 59 6.60 20.24 -11.91
CA ASN A 59 7.61 19.63 -11.00
C ASN A 59 7.51 18.12 -10.67
N GLY A 60 6.94 17.29 -11.55
CA GLY A 60 6.95 15.83 -11.38
C GLY A 60 6.14 15.36 -10.16
N ASN A 61 6.17 14.07 -9.81
CA ASN A 61 5.36 13.52 -8.72
C ASN A 61 6.11 13.57 -7.37
N PRO A 62 5.91 14.61 -6.52
CA PRO A 62 6.52 14.66 -5.19
C PRO A 62 6.05 13.50 -4.29
N GLY A 63 4.93 12.86 -4.65
CA GLY A 63 4.46 11.63 -4.02
C GLY A 63 5.45 10.47 -4.15
N LEU A 64 6.32 10.45 -5.16
CA LEU A 64 7.37 9.41 -5.27
C LEU A 64 8.27 9.35 -4.05
N LEU A 65 8.54 10.49 -3.39
CA LEU A 65 9.33 10.52 -2.15
C LEU A 65 8.61 9.83 -0.98
N LEU A 66 7.27 9.75 -1.01
CA LEU A 66 6.46 9.06 0.00
C LEU A 66 6.51 7.54 -0.15
N TRP A 67 7.09 7.00 -1.23
CA TRP A 67 7.30 5.56 -1.36
C TRP A 67 8.32 5.02 -0.37
N ILE A 68 9.36 5.81 -0.06
CA ILE A 68 10.39 5.42 0.91
C ILE A 68 9.78 5.17 2.31
N PRO A 69 9.06 6.13 2.92
CA PRO A 69 8.45 5.89 4.21
C PRO A 69 7.38 4.79 4.13
N LEU A 70 6.63 4.69 3.02
CA LEU A 70 5.65 3.62 2.83
C LEU A 70 6.29 2.23 2.82
N LEU A 71 7.42 2.07 2.12
CA LEU A 71 8.19 0.83 2.05
C LEU A 71 8.71 0.45 3.44
N VAL A 72 9.30 1.40 4.17
CA VAL A 72 9.84 1.16 5.51
C VAL A 72 8.73 0.75 6.49
N LEU A 73 7.62 1.49 6.52
CA LEU A 73 6.46 1.17 7.36
C LEU A 73 5.84 -0.18 6.97
N GLY A 74 5.79 -0.46 5.66
CA GLY A 74 5.33 -1.71 5.08
C GLY A 74 6.17 -2.92 5.48
N LEU A 75 7.49 -2.79 5.49
CA LEU A 75 8.41 -3.85 5.94
C LEU A 75 8.39 -4.03 7.46
N LEU A 76 8.13 -2.95 8.21
CA LEU A 76 7.99 -3.01 9.66
C LEU A 76 6.70 -3.71 10.10
N LEU A 77 5.63 -3.59 9.32
CA LEU A 77 4.30 -4.12 9.68
C LEU A 77 4.28 -5.66 9.86
N PRO A 78 4.87 -6.50 8.98
CA PRO A 78 5.03 -7.93 9.22
C PRO A 78 5.79 -8.26 10.50
N VAL A 79 6.86 -7.50 10.79
CA VAL A 79 7.68 -7.69 11.99
C VAL A 79 6.84 -7.40 13.24
N GLN A 80 6.11 -6.28 13.25
CA GLN A 80 5.19 -5.95 14.33
C GLN A 80 4.12 -7.02 14.48
N LEU A 81 3.38 -7.36 13.41
CA LEU A 81 2.34 -8.41 13.45
C LEU A 81 2.86 -9.76 13.95
N HIS A 82 4.11 -10.10 13.64
CA HIS A 82 4.75 -11.31 14.16
C HIS A 82 5.00 -11.24 15.67
N PHE A 83 5.48 -10.10 16.18
CA PHE A 83 5.87 -9.92 17.59
C PHE A 83 4.75 -9.43 18.52
N THR A 84 3.68 -8.82 18.00
CA THR A 84 2.57 -8.22 18.77
C THR A 84 1.62 -9.25 19.41
N ASN A 85 2.09 -10.48 19.59
CA ASN A 85 1.47 -11.51 20.43
C ASN A 85 -0.06 -11.69 20.22
N GLY A 86 -0.43 -12.47 19.20
CA GLY A 86 -1.25 -13.63 19.55
C GLY A 86 -2.66 -13.77 19.00
N LEU A 87 -3.14 -13.05 17.99
CA LEU A 87 -4.38 -13.50 17.33
C LEU A 87 -4.07 -14.50 16.21
N LEU A 88 -3.43 -14.02 15.14
CA LEU A 88 -3.05 -14.84 13.98
C LEU A 88 -2.11 -15.99 14.34
N MET A 89 -1.22 -15.81 15.32
CA MET A 89 -0.26 -16.85 15.75
C MET A 89 -0.89 -17.92 16.66
N ARG A 90 -2.04 -17.65 17.29
CA ARG A 90 -2.77 -18.63 18.14
C ARG A 90 -3.77 -19.47 17.36
N LEU A 91 -4.12 -19.07 16.14
CA LEU A 91 -5.03 -19.83 15.29
C LEU A 91 -4.42 -21.19 14.95
N GLY A 92 -5.22 -22.26 15.00
CA GLY A 92 -4.84 -23.54 14.43
C GLY A 92 -4.73 -23.50 12.89
N PRO A 93 -4.25 -24.57 12.24
CA PRO A 93 -4.07 -24.62 10.79
C PRO A 93 -5.36 -24.38 9.99
N ALA A 94 -6.48 -24.95 10.43
CA ALA A 94 -7.78 -24.83 9.76
C ALA A 94 -8.32 -23.38 9.74
N PRO A 95 -8.45 -22.65 10.87
CA PRO A 95 -8.87 -21.26 10.83
C PRO A 95 -7.86 -20.35 10.11
N LEU A 96 -6.56 -20.68 10.15
CA LEU A 96 -5.54 -19.94 9.40
C LEU A 96 -5.73 -20.11 7.88
N ALA A 97 -6.06 -21.32 7.41
CA ALA A 97 -6.39 -21.59 6.02
C ALA A 97 -7.67 -20.86 5.59
N ALA A 98 -8.70 -20.83 6.43
CA ALA A 98 -9.92 -20.06 6.17
C ALA A 98 -9.65 -18.55 6.03
N VAL A 99 -8.83 -17.98 6.92
CA VAL A 99 -8.39 -16.57 6.81
C VAL A 99 -7.62 -16.33 5.53
N LEU A 100 -6.69 -17.23 5.16
CA LEU A 100 -5.92 -17.12 3.93
C LEU A 100 -6.81 -17.16 2.68
N LEU A 101 -7.81 -18.06 2.64
CA LEU A 101 -8.80 -18.13 1.56
C LEU A 101 -9.64 -16.85 1.47
N GLY A 102 -10.11 -16.32 2.61
CA GLY A 102 -10.84 -15.06 2.66
C GLY A 102 -10.01 -13.87 2.17
N LEU A 103 -8.73 -13.81 2.56
CA LEU A 103 -7.79 -12.80 2.07
C LEU A 103 -7.55 -12.96 0.57
N ALA A 104 -7.36 -14.18 0.06
CA ALA A 104 -7.19 -14.42 -1.38
C ALA A 104 -8.42 -13.99 -2.19
N ALA A 105 -9.63 -14.28 -1.70
CA ALA A 105 -10.87 -13.82 -2.31
C ALA A 105 -10.98 -12.28 -2.31
N HIS A 106 -10.62 -11.64 -1.18
CA HIS A 106 -10.55 -10.19 -1.09
C HIS A 106 -9.53 -9.60 -2.08
N GLN A 107 -8.34 -10.19 -2.20
CA GLN A 107 -7.33 -9.76 -3.17
C GLN A 107 -7.85 -9.86 -4.60
N ALA A 108 -8.44 -11.01 -4.97
CA ALA A 108 -9.01 -11.21 -6.30
C ALA A 108 -10.10 -10.17 -6.63
N ALA A 109 -11.03 -9.92 -5.69
CA ALA A 109 -12.08 -8.93 -5.87
C ALA A 109 -11.51 -7.50 -5.98
N GLY A 110 -10.55 -7.13 -5.13
CA GLY A 110 -9.96 -5.80 -5.17
C GLY A 110 -9.12 -5.55 -6.43
N PHE A 111 -8.43 -6.56 -6.96
CA PHE A 111 -7.76 -6.48 -8.26
C PHE A 111 -8.75 -6.37 -9.42
N GLU A 112 -9.88 -7.07 -9.36
CA GLU A 112 -10.93 -6.93 -10.38
C GLU A 112 -11.51 -5.52 -10.40
N ILE A 113 -11.77 -4.93 -9.22
CA ILE A 113 -12.20 -3.54 -9.11
C ILE A 113 -11.15 -2.58 -9.69
N GLN A 114 -9.86 -2.78 -9.41
CA GLN A 114 -8.80 -1.99 -10.01
C GLN A 114 -8.80 -2.14 -11.54
N ARG A 115 -8.91 -3.35 -12.06
CA ARG A 115 -8.94 -3.62 -13.50
C ARG A 115 -10.08 -2.89 -14.20
N ILE A 116 -11.27 -2.88 -13.60
CA ILE A 116 -12.43 -2.15 -14.12
C ILE A 116 -12.13 -0.64 -14.13
N ARG A 117 -11.59 -0.10 -13.03
CA ARG A 117 -11.21 1.33 -12.95
C ARG A 117 -10.19 1.71 -14.03
N TYR A 118 -9.16 0.89 -14.25
CA TYR A 118 -8.18 1.14 -15.31
C TYR A 118 -8.82 1.15 -16.69
N ARG A 119 -9.80 0.27 -16.93
CA ARG A 119 -10.52 0.22 -18.19
C ARG A 119 -11.33 1.49 -18.42
N VAL A 120 -12.09 1.93 -17.41
CA VAL A 120 -12.87 3.18 -17.48
C VAL A 120 -11.96 4.37 -17.73
N LEU A 121 -10.86 4.49 -16.98
CA LEU A 121 -9.87 5.55 -17.19
C LEU A 121 -9.32 5.52 -18.63
N ARG A 122 -9.01 4.34 -19.15
CA ARG A 122 -8.52 4.17 -20.53
C ARG A 122 -9.58 4.57 -21.58
N GLU A 123 -10.84 4.26 -21.35
CA GLU A 123 -11.95 4.64 -22.23
C GLU A 123 -12.14 6.17 -22.23
N GLU A 124 -12.13 6.80 -21.05
CA GLU A 124 -12.16 8.27 -20.91
C GLU A 124 -10.97 8.93 -21.63
N MET A 125 -9.77 8.34 -21.53
CA MET A 125 -8.59 8.82 -22.25
C MET A 125 -8.76 8.75 -23.78
N LEU A 126 -9.30 7.64 -24.29
CA LEU A 126 -9.55 7.48 -25.72
C LEU A 126 -10.57 8.49 -26.23
N GLU A 127 -11.59 8.82 -25.43
CA GLU A 127 -12.58 9.83 -25.79
C GLU A 127 -11.95 11.23 -25.86
N VAL A 128 -11.10 11.60 -24.88
CA VAL A 128 -10.42 12.90 -24.88
C VAL A 128 -9.46 13.02 -26.07
N MET A 129 -8.72 11.95 -26.40
CA MET A 129 -7.82 11.93 -27.56
C MET A 129 -8.55 11.96 -28.91
N ALA A 130 -9.81 11.51 -28.97
CA ALA A 130 -10.61 11.51 -30.19
C ALA A 130 -11.26 12.87 -30.50
N ARG A 131 -11.21 13.84 -29.59
CA ARG A 131 -11.79 15.17 -29.80
C ARG A 131 -10.88 16.02 -30.71
N PRO A 132 -11.44 16.70 -31.73
CA PRO A 132 -10.65 17.48 -32.69
C PRO A 132 -9.72 18.47 -31.99
N ASP A 133 -8.48 18.54 -32.51
CA ASP A 133 -7.31 19.20 -31.93
C ASP A 133 -7.61 20.55 -31.28
N THR A 134 -7.65 20.52 -29.95
CA THR A 134 -7.33 21.70 -29.15
C THR A 134 -6.07 21.37 -28.37
N GLU A 135 -5.09 22.29 -28.36
CA GLU A 135 -3.82 22.16 -27.64
C GLU A 135 -3.95 21.63 -26.18
N PRO A 136 -5.03 21.92 -25.42
CA PRO A 136 -5.29 21.31 -24.12
C PRO A 136 -5.48 19.79 -24.15
N ASN A 137 -6.09 19.23 -25.20
CA ASN A 137 -6.33 17.77 -25.33
C ASN A 137 -5.01 17.01 -25.53
N ARG A 138 -4.07 17.60 -26.27
CA ARG A 138 -2.76 16.99 -26.53
C ARG A 138 -1.89 16.94 -25.28
N ARG A 139 -1.85 18.03 -24.50
CA ARG A 139 -1.16 18.07 -23.20
C ARG A 139 -1.79 17.16 -22.15
N ALA A 140 -3.12 17.08 -22.12
CA ALA A 140 -3.81 16.15 -21.23
C ALA A 140 -3.48 14.67 -21.55
N ALA A 141 -3.38 14.33 -22.83
CA ALA A 141 -2.96 12.99 -23.26
C ALA A 141 -1.49 12.69 -22.93
N GLU A 142 -0.57 13.64 -23.18
CA GLU A 142 0.87 13.50 -22.88
C GLU A 142 1.13 13.34 -21.37
N ASP A 143 0.49 14.15 -20.51
CA ASP A 143 0.63 14.05 -19.05
C ASP A 143 0.06 12.75 -18.47
N MET A 144 -0.97 12.17 -19.11
CA MET A 144 -1.60 10.92 -18.69
C MET A 144 -0.87 9.67 -19.23
N LEU A 145 -0.21 9.78 -20.40
CA LEU A 145 0.61 8.72 -21.00
C LEU A 145 2.05 8.66 -20.44
N GLY A 146 2.45 9.66 -19.64
CA GLY A 146 3.82 9.83 -19.12
C GLY A 146 4.40 8.66 -18.30
N GLY A 147 3.57 7.72 -17.84
CA GLY A 147 4.03 6.51 -17.15
C GLY A 147 3.53 6.37 -15.71
N LEU A 148 4.09 5.40 -14.98
CA LEU A 148 3.76 5.10 -13.58
C LEU A 148 4.10 6.25 -12.61
N ASP A 149 4.97 7.16 -13.05
CA ASP A 149 5.45 8.35 -12.38
C ASP A 149 4.56 9.58 -12.64
N SER A 150 3.58 9.50 -13.54
CA SER A 150 2.61 10.57 -13.76
C SER A 150 1.87 10.90 -12.46
N ILE A 151 1.82 12.20 -12.11
CA ILE A 151 1.08 12.71 -10.96
C ILE A 151 -0.40 12.31 -11.04
N ARG A 152 -0.97 12.27 -12.25
CA ARG A 152 -2.38 11.93 -12.45
C ARG A 152 -2.69 10.46 -12.17
N MET A 153 -1.70 9.59 -12.32
CA MET A 153 -1.84 8.18 -11.99
C MET A 153 -1.77 7.92 -10.48
N SER A 154 -1.27 8.85 -9.67
CA SER A 154 -1.11 8.64 -8.23
C SER A 154 -2.44 8.40 -7.52
N SER A 155 -3.50 9.15 -7.85
CA SER A 155 -4.85 8.94 -7.30
C SER A 155 -5.48 7.62 -7.76
N HIS A 156 -5.04 7.10 -8.91
CA HIS A 156 -5.46 5.79 -9.40
C HIS A 156 -4.75 4.64 -8.67
N PHE A 157 -3.46 4.80 -8.36
CA PHE A 157 -2.67 3.79 -7.63
C PHE A 157 -2.87 3.82 -6.12
N PHE A 158 -3.13 4.99 -5.55
CA PHE A 158 -3.23 5.20 -4.11
C PHE A 158 -4.64 5.61 -3.75
N HIS A 159 -5.46 4.65 -3.34
CA HIS A 159 -6.82 4.88 -2.88
C HIS A 159 -7.20 3.82 -1.83
N MET A 160 -8.39 3.93 -1.22
CA MET A 160 -8.79 3.04 -0.13
C MET A 160 -8.68 1.54 -0.50
N ASN A 161 -9.15 1.14 -1.69
CA ASN A 161 -9.02 -0.26 -2.12
C ASN A 161 -7.55 -0.72 -2.27
N THR A 162 -6.60 0.11 -2.75
CA THR A 162 -5.18 -0.28 -2.85
C THR A 162 -4.51 -0.33 -1.48
N TYR A 163 -4.92 0.52 -0.54
CA TYR A 163 -4.51 0.43 0.87
C TYR A 163 -4.94 -0.90 1.51
N LEU A 164 -6.20 -1.30 1.33
CA LEU A 164 -6.71 -2.57 1.86
C LEU A 164 -6.01 -3.78 1.22
N LEU A 165 -5.77 -3.74 -0.09
CA LEU A 165 -5.00 -4.76 -0.80
C LEU A 165 -3.58 -4.87 -0.23
N PHE A 166 -2.90 -3.74 -0.03
CA PHE A 166 -1.56 -3.68 0.58
C PHE A 166 -1.52 -4.32 1.98
N VAL A 167 -2.44 -3.93 2.86
CA VAL A 167 -2.54 -4.52 4.21
C VAL A 167 -2.83 -6.02 4.11
N GLY A 168 -3.72 -6.44 3.21
CA GLY A 168 -4.02 -7.84 2.99
C GLY A 168 -2.80 -8.66 2.54
N TRP A 169 -1.97 -8.13 1.64
CA TRP A 169 -0.71 -8.78 1.25
C TRP A 169 0.27 -8.91 2.42
N VAL A 170 0.38 -7.91 3.27
CA VAL A 170 1.20 -7.99 4.48
C VAL A 170 0.71 -9.12 5.39
N VAL A 171 -0.60 -9.23 5.62
CA VAL A 171 -1.16 -10.30 6.44
C VAL A 171 -0.93 -11.68 5.81
N ILE A 172 -1.13 -11.81 4.49
CA ILE A 172 -0.82 -13.05 3.74
C ILE A 172 0.65 -13.44 3.95
N ALA A 173 1.58 -12.49 3.81
CA ALA A 173 3.01 -12.75 4.00
C ALA A 173 3.31 -13.27 5.41
N VAL A 174 2.71 -12.68 6.44
CA VAL A 174 2.87 -13.14 7.83
C VAL A 174 2.34 -14.56 8.02
N ILE A 175 1.18 -14.88 7.44
CA ILE A 175 0.59 -16.23 7.50
C ILE A 175 1.49 -17.25 6.80
N VAL A 176 1.97 -16.95 5.60
CA VAL A 176 2.86 -17.83 4.82
C VAL A 176 4.17 -18.07 5.57
N LEU A 177 4.78 -17.02 6.12
CA LEU A 177 6.01 -17.15 6.92
C LEU A 177 5.81 -18.02 8.15
N ARG A 178 4.67 -17.90 8.83
CA ARG A 178 4.32 -18.76 9.96
C ARG A 178 4.22 -20.23 9.53
N LEU A 179 3.44 -20.52 8.50
CA LEU A 179 3.26 -21.88 7.99
C LEU A 179 4.59 -22.51 7.54
N ALA A 180 5.45 -21.73 6.87
CA ALA A 180 6.77 -22.19 6.44
C ALA A 180 7.67 -22.57 7.62
N ARG A 181 7.62 -21.81 8.73
CA ARG A 181 8.35 -22.15 9.97
C ARG A 181 7.82 -23.41 10.62
N GLU A 182 6.50 -23.55 10.76
CA GLU A 182 5.89 -24.76 11.33
C GLU A 182 6.23 -26.01 10.52
N LEU A 183 6.25 -25.92 9.18
CA LEU A 183 6.65 -27.02 8.30
C LEU A 183 8.12 -27.39 8.47
N ARG A 184 9.01 -26.39 8.57
CA ARG A 184 10.45 -26.62 8.80
C ARG A 184 10.68 -27.31 10.15
N GLU A 185 10.06 -26.83 11.21
CA GLU A 185 10.19 -27.44 12.55
C GLU A 185 9.63 -28.86 12.62
N ARG A 186 8.55 -29.17 11.88
CA ARG A 186 8.04 -30.54 11.79
C ARG A 186 9.04 -31.46 11.10
N LYS A 187 9.62 -31.01 9.99
CA LYS A 187 10.64 -31.77 9.25
C LYS A 187 11.84 -32.08 10.14
N ASP A 188 12.37 -31.07 10.84
CA ASP A 188 13.53 -31.23 11.73
C ASP A 188 13.25 -32.20 12.90
N ARG A 189 12.00 -32.29 13.36
CA ARG A 189 11.60 -33.28 14.39
C ARG A 189 11.53 -34.70 13.85
N THR A 190 11.06 -34.88 12.62
CA THR A 190 10.99 -36.21 11.98
C THR A 190 12.37 -36.74 11.60
N GLU A 191 13.32 -35.88 11.23
CA GLU A 191 14.70 -36.29 10.91
C GLU A 191 15.55 -36.64 12.14
N LYS A 192 15.14 -36.19 13.34
CA LYS A 192 15.83 -36.44 14.62
C LYS A 192 15.24 -37.60 15.44
N ALA A 193 14.08 -38.11 15.04
CA ALA A 193 13.38 -39.22 15.69
C ALA A 193 13.71 -40.55 14.99
#